data_AF-A0A6J4TIB9-F1
#
_entry.id   AF-A0A6J4TIB9-F1
#
_cell.length_a   1.000
_cell.length_b   1.000
_cell.length_c   1.000
_cell.angle_alpha   90.00
_cell.angle_beta   90.00
_cell.angle_gamma   90.00
#
_symmetry.space_group_name_H-M   'P 1'
#
loop_
_entity.id
_entity.type
_entity.pdbx_description
1 polymer ?
#
loop_
_entity_poly.entity_id
_entity_poly.type
_entity_poly.pdbx_seq_one_letter_code
_entity_poly.pdbx_strand_id
1 'polypeptide(L)'
;MNYFCYAQASDGYSKKIDSLQAEYFTKELVLNTEESEQFWPVYNNYKNEIRTVRKENETDPIALEEKILNIRKKYKYDFKKILVDENRANKVYVLEKSFREMRRNEILDRQSKDEGTKDEDN
;
A
#
# COMPACT_ATOMS: atom_id res chain seq x y z
N MET A 1 -25.30 12.27 23.25
CA MET A 1 -24.68 11.43 22.20
C MET A 1 -23.61 12.26 21.49
N ASN A 2 -22.36 12.15 21.93
CA ASN A 2 -21.21 12.80 21.29
C ASN A 2 -20.80 11.98 20.07
N TYR A 3 -21.16 12.45 18.88
CA TYR A 3 -20.55 11.98 17.64
C TYR A 3 -19.15 12.56 17.57
N PHE A 4 -18.18 11.82 18.09
CA PHE A 4 -16.77 12.07 17.84
C PHE A 4 -16.53 12.03 16.33
N CYS A 5 -16.26 13.20 15.73
CA CYS A 5 -15.82 13.34 14.36
C CYS A 5 -14.47 12.63 14.16
N TYR A 6 -14.48 11.39 13.66
CA TYR A 6 -13.29 10.70 13.14
C TYR A 6 -12.97 11.08 11.68
N ALA A 7 -13.79 11.89 11.03
CA ALA A 7 -13.64 12.21 9.60
C ALA A 7 -12.44 13.14 9.26
N GLN A 8 -11.88 13.87 10.23
CA GLN A 8 -10.74 14.77 9.98
C GLN A 8 -9.37 14.14 10.31
N ALA A 9 -9.31 13.09 11.14
CA ALA A 9 -8.06 12.40 11.48
C ALA A 9 -7.63 11.36 10.41
N SER A 10 -8.60 10.77 9.70
CA SER A 10 -8.33 9.72 8.69
C SER A 10 -7.58 10.24 7.47
N ASP A 11 -7.90 11.46 6.99
CA ASP A 11 -7.31 12.01 5.77
C ASP A 11 -5.85 12.44 5.98
N GLY A 12 -5.52 13.03 7.14
CA GLY A 12 -4.15 13.39 7.48
C GLY A 12 -3.25 12.16 7.63
N TYR A 13 -3.77 11.10 8.24
CA TYR A 13 -3.04 9.84 8.39
C TYR A 13 -2.81 9.13 7.05
N SER A 14 -3.83 9.04 6.18
CA SER A 14 -3.66 8.46 4.84
C SER A 14 -2.61 9.20 4.03
N LYS A 15 -2.64 10.54 4.02
CA LYS A 15 -1.64 11.34 3.31
C LYS A 15 -0.23 11.11 3.83
N LYS A 16 -0.04 11.04 5.15
CA LYS A 16 1.27 10.77 5.75
C LYS A 16 1.80 9.39 5.35
N ILE A 17 0.94 8.39 5.38
CA ILE A 17 1.28 7.04 4.92
C ILE A 17 1.63 7.02 3.43
N ASP A 18 0.86 7.71 2.59
CA ASP A 18 1.10 7.76 1.15
C ASP A 18 2.43 8.45 0.84
N SER A 19 2.79 9.52 1.58
CA SER A 19 4.11 10.16 1.48
C SER A 19 5.25 9.23 1.91
N LEU A 20 5.11 8.52 3.03
CA LEU A 20 6.11 7.55 3.50
C LEU A 20 6.28 6.41 2.50
N GLN A 21 5.17 5.94 1.94
CA GLN A 21 5.19 4.94 0.88
C GLN A 21 5.93 5.46 -0.34
N ALA A 22 5.66 6.70 -0.73
CA ALA A 22 6.28 7.31 -1.89
C ALA A 22 7.80 7.41 -1.73
N GLU A 23 8.24 7.92 -0.58
CA GLU A 23 9.65 8.03 -0.23
C GLU A 23 10.34 6.65 -0.21
N TYR A 24 9.71 5.65 0.42
CA TYR A 24 10.25 4.29 0.50
C TYR A 24 10.44 3.68 -0.89
N PHE A 25 9.46 3.82 -1.78
CA PHE A 25 9.53 3.28 -3.14
C PHE A 25 10.56 4.02 -3.98
N THR A 26 10.62 5.37 -3.92
CA THR A 26 11.62 6.15 -4.65
C THR A 26 13.04 5.77 -4.25
N LYS A 27 13.31 5.59 -2.95
CA LYS A 27 14.63 5.16 -2.45
C LYS A 27 15.00 3.76 -2.92
N GLU A 28 14.07 2.81 -2.79
CA GLU A 28 14.34 1.40 -3.07
C GLU A 28 14.40 1.06 -4.56
N LEU A 29 13.62 1.77 -5.39
CA LEU A 29 13.62 1.59 -6.85
C LEU A 29 14.62 2.50 -7.55
N VAL A 30 15.27 3.41 -6.82
CA VAL A 30 16.19 4.43 -7.35
C VAL A 30 15.55 5.15 -8.53
N LEU A 31 14.35 5.70 -8.32
CA LEU A 31 13.61 6.38 -9.38
C LEU A 31 14.27 7.72 -9.70
N ASN A 32 14.51 7.99 -10.98
CA ASN A 32 14.86 9.33 -11.42
C ASN A 32 13.60 10.23 -11.46
N THR A 33 13.77 11.53 -11.69
CA THR A 33 12.65 12.50 -11.70
C THR A 33 11.59 12.14 -12.75
N GLU A 34 12.02 11.82 -13.97
CA GLU A 34 11.13 11.51 -15.10
C GLU A 34 10.38 10.19 -14.90
N GLU A 35 11.08 9.14 -14.45
CA GLU A 35 10.50 7.86 -14.08
C GLU A 35 9.49 8.01 -12.94
N SER A 36 9.81 8.82 -11.93
CA SER A 36 8.91 9.06 -10.80
C SER A 36 7.59 9.69 -11.24
N GLU A 37 7.67 10.73 -12.09
CA GLU A 37 6.49 11.42 -12.62
C GLU A 37 5.56 10.49 -13.42
N GLN A 38 6.12 9.52 -14.15
CA GLN A 38 5.33 8.52 -14.86
C GLN A 38 4.90 7.34 -13.98
N PHE A 39 5.69 6.98 -12.97
CA PHE A 39 5.43 5.84 -12.10
C PHE A 39 4.22 6.05 -11.19
N TRP A 40 4.12 7.22 -10.53
CA TRP A 40 3.04 7.50 -9.57
C TRP A 40 1.62 7.36 -10.15
N PRO A 41 1.27 7.91 -11.33
CA PRO A 41 -0.07 7.74 -11.88
C PRO A 41 -0.39 6.27 -12.19
N VAL A 42 0.59 5.50 -12.69
CA VAL A 42 0.42 4.06 -12.96
C VAL A 42 0.25 3.28 -11.66
N TYR A 43 1.06 3.58 -10.65
CA TYR A 43 0.97 2.95 -9.34
C TYR A 43 -0.37 3.24 -8.64
N ASN A 44 -0.86 4.48 -8.73
CA ASN A 44 -2.14 4.88 -8.17
C ASN A 44 -3.31 4.15 -8.84
N ASN A 45 -3.27 3.98 -10.16
CA ASN A 45 -4.27 3.21 -10.89
C ASN A 45 -4.24 1.73 -10.48
N TYR A 46 -3.05 1.12 -10.39
CA TYR A 46 -2.87 -0.23 -9.89
C TYR A 46 -3.46 -0.40 -8.48
N LYS A 47 -3.12 0.50 -7.54
CA LYS A 47 -3.62 0.48 -6.15
C LYS A 47 -5.15 0.58 -6.12
N ASN A 48 -5.73 1.43 -6.95
CA ASN A 48 -7.19 1.60 -7.05
C ASN A 48 -7.87 0.35 -7.61
N GLU A 49 -7.36 -0.23 -8.71
CA GLU A 49 -7.93 -1.46 -9.29
C GLU A 49 -7.90 -2.62 -8.27
N ILE A 50 -6.77 -2.81 -7.58
CA ILE A 50 -6.65 -3.84 -6.53
C ILE A 50 -7.65 -3.60 -5.39
N ARG A 51 -7.86 -2.34 -4.98
CA ARG A 51 -8.83 -1.99 -3.94
C ARG A 51 -10.26 -2.30 -4.38
N THR A 52 -10.61 -1.96 -5.62
CA THR A 52 -11.93 -2.24 -6.19
C THR A 52 -12.19 -3.74 -6.26
N VAL A 53 -11.26 -4.51 -6.82
CA VAL A 53 -11.41 -5.97 -6.94
C VAL A 53 -11.55 -6.65 -5.58
N ARG A 54 -10.79 -6.21 -4.57
CA ARG A 54 -10.93 -6.71 -3.19
C ARG A 54 -12.32 -6.43 -2.60
N LYS A 55 -12.89 -5.27 -2.89
CA LYS A 55 -14.23 -4.90 -2.42
C LYS A 55 -15.33 -5.70 -3.12
N GLU A 56 -15.16 -5.97 -4.41
CA GLU A 56 -16.15 -6.69 -5.23
C GLU A 56 -16.14 -8.20 -5.02
N ASN A 57 -15.01 -8.80 -4.65
CA ASN A 57 -14.82 -10.24 -4.58
C ASN A 57 -14.44 -10.71 -3.17
N GLU A 58 -15.02 -10.08 -2.14
CA GLU A 58 -14.74 -10.40 -0.73
C GLU A 58 -15.13 -11.85 -0.38
N THR A 59 -16.17 -12.38 -1.03
CA THR A 59 -16.76 -13.69 -0.72
C THR A 59 -16.16 -14.86 -1.49
N ASP A 60 -15.37 -14.60 -2.54
CA ASP A 60 -14.73 -15.63 -3.38
C ASP A 60 -13.20 -15.40 -3.42
N PRO A 61 -12.45 -16.09 -2.54
CA PRO A 61 -11.00 -15.93 -2.46
C PRO A 61 -10.27 -16.35 -3.75
N ILE A 62 -10.76 -17.37 -4.46
CA ILE A 62 -10.07 -17.92 -5.63
C ILE A 62 -10.24 -16.95 -6.82
N ALA A 63 -11.47 -16.48 -7.04
CA ALA A 63 -11.73 -15.48 -8.09
C ALA A 63 -11.01 -14.14 -7.79
N LEU A 64 -10.91 -13.77 -6.50
CA LEU A 64 -10.16 -12.60 -6.06
C LEU A 64 -8.67 -12.72 -6.42
N GLU A 65 -8.04 -13.84 -6.10
CA GLU A 65 -6.63 -14.09 -6.40
C GLU A 65 -6.35 -14.07 -7.91
N GLU A 66 -7.22 -14.69 -8.72
CA GLU A 66 -7.10 -14.68 -10.17
C GLU A 66 -7.16 -13.25 -10.74
N LYS A 67 -8.16 -12.45 -10.34
CA LYS A 67 -8.30 -11.07 -10.80
C LYS A 67 -7.10 -10.22 -10.38
N ILE A 68 -6.62 -10.37 -9.15
CA ILE A 68 -5.41 -9.67 -8.68
C ILE A 68 -4.20 -10.08 -9.51
N LEU A 69 -4.04 -11.37 -9.82
CA LEU A 69 -2.93 -11.85 -10.64
C LEU A 69 -2.95 -11.25 -12.05
N ASN A 70 -4.14 -11.16 -12.66
CA ASN A 70 -4.32 -10.56 -13.98
C ASN A 70 -3.98 -9.06 -13.96
N ILE A 71 -4.41 -8.33 -12.92
CA ILE A 71 -4.01 -6.93 -12.71
C ILE A 71 -2.49 -6.82 -12.57
N ARG A 72 -1.87 -7.64 -11.72
CA ARG A 72 -0.41 -7.63 -11.55
C ARG A 72 0.33 -7.88 -12.86
N LYS A 73 -0.12 -8.85 -13.68
CA LYS A 73 0.49 -9.12 -15.00
C LYS A 73 0.41 -7.91 -15.92
N LYS A 74 -0.75 -7.24 -16.00
CA LYS A 74 -0.96 -6.01 -16.79
C LYS A 74 0.01 -4.92 -16.36
N TYR A 75 0.00 -4.57 -15.08
CA TYR A 75 0.82 -3.47 -14.56
C TYR A 75 2.32 -3.80 -14.53
N LYS A 76 2.72 -5.07 -14.51
CA LYS A 76 4.14 -5.46 -14.63
C LYS A 76 4.72 -4.96 -15.95
N TYR A 77 3.95 -5.03 -17.02
CA TYR A 77 4.38 -4.55 -18.34
C TYR A 77 4.53 -3.02 -18.34
N ASP A 78 3.61 -2.30 -17.73
CA ASP A 78 3.68 -0.83 -17.62
C ASP A 78 4.85 -0.38 -16.74
N PHE A 79 5.07 -1.05 -15.59
CA PHE A 79 6.24 -0.78 -14.75
C PHE A 79 7.55 -1.11 -15.47
N LYS A 80 7.60 -2.18 -16.26
CA LYS A 80 8.78 -2.52 -17.07
C LYS A 80 9.07 -1.44 -18.13
N LYS A 81 8.05 -0.83 -18.73
CA LYS A 81 8.25 0.29 -19.68
C LYS A 81 8.85 1.52 -19.00
N ILE A 82 8.36 1.86 -17.81
CA ILE A 82 8.81 3.05 -17.09
C ILE A 82 10.21 2.83 -16.51
N LEU A 83 10.45 1.68 -15.86
CA LEU A 83 11.68 1.41 -15.12
C LEU A 83 12.79 0.81 -15.99
N VAL A 84 12.48 0.43 -17.23
CA VAL A 84 13.34 -0.21 -18.25
C VAL A 84 13.94 -1.58 -17.84
N ASP A 85 14.13 -1.81 -16.54
CA ASP A 85 14.68 -3.01 -15.94
C ASP A 85 13.59 -3.90 -15.34
N GLU A 86 13.66 -5.19 -15.67
CA GLU A 86 12.69 -6.17 -15.21
C GLU A 86 12.85 -6.51 -13.72
N ASN A 87 14.06 -6.41 -13.17
CA ASN A 87 14.28 -6.65 -11.75
C ASN A 87 13.61 -5.56 -10.90
N ARG A 88 13.75 -4.28 -11.29
CA ARG A 88 13.06 -3.13 -10.68
C ARG A 88 11.55 -3.28 -10.79
N ALA A 89 11.01 -3.67 -11.95
CA ALA A 89 9.58 -3.90 -12.12
C ALA A 89 9.05 -5.02 -11.20
N ASN A 90 9.80 -6.12 -11.04
CA ASN A 90 9.44 -7.18 -10.09
C ASN A 90 9.57 -6.69 -8.63
N LYS A 91 10.57 -5.85 -8.33
CA LYS A 91 10.85 -5.29 -6.99
C LYS A 91 9.67 -4.45 -6.48
N VAL A 92 8.92 -3.77 -7.35
CA VAL A 92 7.70 -3.02 -6.98
C VAL A 92 6.74 -3.86 -6.14
N TYR A 93 6.49 -5.11 -6.54
CA TYR A 93 5.56 -6.00 -5.83
C TYR A 93 6.10 -6.49 -4.49
N VAL A 94 7.42 -6.71 -4.41
CA VAL A 94 8.10 -7.08 -3.17
C VAL A 94 8.02 -5.93 -2.18
N LEU A 95 8.35 -4.70 -2.63
CA LEU A 95 8.30 -3.50 -1.81
C LEU A 95 6.89 -3.21 -1.29
N GLU A 96 5.87 -3.40 -2.12
CA GLU A 96 4.48 -3.25 -1.68
C GLU A 96 4.12 -4.23 -0.56
N LYS A 97 4.51 -5.50 -0.72
CA LYS A 97 4.25 -6.52 0.30
C LYS A 97 4.98 -6.18 1.60
N SER A 98 6.28 -5.89 1.52
CA SER A 98 7.09 -5.50 2.69
C SER A 98 6.56 -4.25 3.37
N PHE A 99 6.16 -3.22 2.61
CA PHE A 99 5.57 -2.01 3.18
C PHE A 99 4.26 -2.31 3.91
N ARG A 100 3.39 -3.15 3.33
CA ARG A 100 2.15 -3.58 3.99
C ARG A 100 2.42 -4.38 5.27
N GLU A 101 3.43 -5.24 5.27
CA GLU A 101 3.83 -6.03 6.44
C GLU A 101 4.40 -5.11 7.54
N MET A 102 5.32 -4.20 7.19
CA MET A 102 5.84 -3.19 8.12
C MET A 102 4.71 -2.36 8.75
N ARG A 103 3.76 -1.89 7.95
CA ARG A 103 2.61 -1.14 8.47
C ARG A 103 1.70 -1.96 9.37
N ARG A 104 1.48 -3.23 9.04
CA ARG A 104 0.69 -4.13 9.88
C ARG A 104 1.36 -4.30 11.25
N ASN A 105 2.66 -4.56 11.26
CA ASN A 105 3.42 -4.75 12.50
C ASN A 105 3.45 -3.47 13.34
N GLU A 106 3.60 -2.30 12.72
CA GLU A 106 3.53 -1.01 13.44
C GLU A 106 2.17 -0.78 14.10
N ILE A 107 1.07 -1.16 13.44
CA ILE A 107 -0.28 -1.05 14.02
C ILE A 107 -0.45 -2.01 15.20
N LEU A 108 0.00 -3.26 15.06
CA LEU A 108 -0.06 -4.26 16.13
C LEU A 108 0.77 -3.84 17.36
N ASP A 109 1.96 -3.28 17.16
CA ASP A 109 2.82 -2.79 18.24
C ASP A 109 2.24 -1.58 18.98
N ARG A 110 1.48 -0.72 18.27
CA ARG A 110 0.73 0.36 18.93
C ARG A 110 -0.41 -0.18 19.77
N GLN A 111 -1.11 -1.21 19.29
CA GLN A 111 -2.21 -1.83 20.02
C GLN A 111 -1.75 -2.55 21.30
N SER A 112 -0.64 -3.27 21.26
CA SER A 112 -0.11 -3.96 22.45
C SER A 112 0.39 -2.99 23.53
N LYS A 113 0.93 -1.83 23.15
CA LYS A 113 1.37 -0.79 24.09
C LYS A 113 0.23 -0.06 24.79
N ASP A 114 -0.93 0.08 24.14
CA ASP A 114 -2.12 0.68 24.75
C ASP A 114 -2.87 -0.27 25.71
N GLU A 115 -2.64 -1.59 25.59
CA GLU A 115 -3.23 -2.61 26.48
C GLU A 115 -2.42 -2.82 27.76
N GLY A 116 -1.08 -2.77 27.71
CA GLY A 116 -0.22 -2.98 28.87
C GLY A 116 -0.28 -1.89 29.96
N THR A 117 -0.76 -0.69 29.64
CA THR A 117 -0.82 0.44 30.59
C THR A 117 -2.09 0.44 31.46
N LYS A 118 -3.04 -0.48 31.22
CA LYS A 118 -4.31 -0.54 31.97
C LYS A 118 -4.28 -1.47 33.19
N ASP A 119 -3.24 -2.30 33.31
CA ASP A 119 -3.13 -3.31 34.35
C ASP A 119 -2.25 -2.89 35.55
N GLU A 120 -1.63 -1.70 35.52
CA GLU A 120 -0.80 -1.18 36.63
C GLU A 120 -1.55 -0.23 37.60
N ASP A 121 -2.83 0.10 37.32
CA ASP A 121 -3.67 0.98 38.13
C ASP A 121 -4.83 0.25 38.86
N ASN A 122 -4.63 -1.02 39.28
CA ASN A 122 -5.57 -1.71 40.20
C ASN A 122 -4.89 -2.57 41.26
#